data_AF-A0A7V0LY53-F1
#
_entry.id   AF-A0A7V0LY53-F1
#
_cell.length_a   1.000
_cell.length_b   1.000
_cell.length_c   1.000
_cell.angle_alpha   90.00
_cell.angle_beta   90.00
_cell.angle_gamma   90.00
#
_symmetry.space_group_name_H-M   'P 1'
#
loop_
_entity.id
_entity.type
_entity.pdbx_description
1 polymer ?
#
loop_
_entity_poly.entity_id
_entity_poly.type
_entity_poly.pdbx_seq_one_letter_code
_entity_poly.pdbx_strand_id
1 'polypeptide(L)'
;MERDSSLNHCYPKRCGRCDGTGDVTNRFGNKFGEGLCTDCLGVGYQNLSIPRKVECPHCFGVGLINAERCVLCKGTGKILIYRDDSVAEDEFREIFRLSKQEK
;
A
#
# COMPACT_ATOMS: atom_id res chain seq x y z
N MET A 1 -8.91 -8.70 -36.56
CA MET A 1 -8.11 -8.62 -35.33
C MET A 1 -9.03 -8.16 -34.23
N GLU A 2 -9.46 -9.13 -33.43
CA GLU A 2 -10.48 -8.99 -32.41
C GLU A 2 -9.94 -8.07 -31.30
N ARG A 3 -10.68 -7.01 -30.98
CA ARG A 3 -10.40 -6.21 -29.79
C ARG A 3 -10.84 -7.05 -28.60
N ASP A 4 -9.86 -7.54 -27.85
CA ASP A 4 -10.02 -8.36 -26.67
C ASP A 4 -10.77 -7.55 -25.58
N SER A 5 -12.10 -7.63 -25.59
CA SER A 5 -13.02 -6.97 -24.66
C SER A 5 -13.05 -7.62 -23.27
N SER A 6 -12.01 -8.36 -22.90
CA SER A 6 -11.98 -9.25 -21.71
C SER A 6 -11.20 -8.68 -20.52
N LEU A 7 -10.54 -7.52 -20.66
CA LEU A 7 -9.52 -7.03 -19.71
C LEU A 7 -9.98 -5.89 -18.77
N ASN A 8 -11.27 -5.57 -18.71
CA ASN A 8 -11.71 -4.27 -18.21
C ASN A 8 -12.29 -4.19 -16.78
N HIS A 9 -12.29 -5.25 -15.97
CA HIS A 9 -12.93 -5.13 -14.65
C HIS A 9 -11.98 -5.09 -13.45
N CYS A 10 -10.69 -5.42 -13.60
CA CYS A 10 -9.75 -5.44 -12.47
C CYS A 10 -8.62 -4.41 -12.65
N TYR A 11 -8.63 -3.33 -11.86
CA TYR A 11 -7.49 -2.40 -11.81
C TYR A 11 -6.79 -2.42 -10.44
N PRO A 12 -5.45 -2.34 -10.40
CA PRO A 12 -4.71 -2.26 -9.15
C PRO A 12 -4.92 -0.89 -8.49
N LYS A 13 -5.43 -0.88 -7.26
CA LYS A 13 -5.40 0.30 -6.38
C LYS A 13 -4.30 0.17 -5.34
N ARG A 14 -3.82 1.32 -4.86
CA ARG A 14 -2.97 1.43 -3.68
C ARG A 14 -3.68 0.77 -2.49
N CYS A 15 -3.00 -0.14 -1.81
CA CYS A 15 -3.51 -0.76 -0.59
C CYS A 15 -3.64 0.30 0.51
N GLY A 16 -4.86 0.59 0.96
CA GLY A 16 -5.10 1.58 2.02
C GLY A 16 -4.63 1.14 3.42
N ARG A 17 -4.39 -0.16 3.64
CA ARG A 17 -3.88 -0.65 4.93
C ARG A 17 -2.40 -0.37 5.15
N CYS A 18 -1.62 -0.29 4.07
CA CYS A 18 -0.17 -0.04 4.12
C CYS A 18 0.23 1.18 3.28
N ASP A 19 -0.74 1.98 2.82
CA ASP A 19 -0.53 3.11 1.90
C ASP A 19 0.36 2.82 0.67
N GLY A 20 0.37 1.57 0.23
CA GLY A 20 1.16 1.13 -0.92
C GLY A 20 2.57 0.61 -0.63
N THR A 21 3.03 0.63 0.62
CA THR A 21 4.38 0.14 0.97
C THR A 21 4.52 -1.38 0.83
N GLY A 22 3.44 -2.12 1.06
CA GLY A 22 3.45 -3.58 1.09
C GLY A 22 3.62 -4.17 2.49
N ASP A 23 4.03 -3.36 3.47
CA ASP A 23 4.34 -3.80 4.82
C ASP A 23 3.62 -2.93 5.87
N VAL A 24 3.29 -3.54 7.02
CA VAL A 24 2.58 -2.91 8.14
C VAL A 24 3.51 -2.84 9.35
N THR A 25 4.49 -1.94 9.28
CA THR A 25 5.29 -1.57 10.44
C THR A 25 4.98 -0.13 10.81
N ASN A 26 4.55 0.05 12.05
CA ASN A 26 4.40 1.35 12.67
C ASN A 26 5.77 2.01 12.86
N ARG A 27 5.77 3.35 12.98
CA ARG A 27 6.98 4.19 13.00
C ARG A 27 8.03 3.74 14.04
N PHE A 28 7.58 3.11 15.13
CA PHE A 28 8.40 2.62 16.24
C PHE A 28 8.46 1.08 16.34
N GLY A 29 7.85 0.36 15.39
CA GLY A 29 7.65 -1.08 15.49
C GLY A 29 6.66 -1.48 16.60
N ASN A 30 6.25 -2.74 16.60
CA ASN A 30 5.49 -3.33 17.72
C ASN A 30 6.36 -4.22 18.60
N LYS A 31 7.57 -4.56 18.14
CA LYS A 31 8.57 -5.36 18.84
C LYS A 31 9.94 -4.67 18.82
N PHE A 32 10.82 -5.06 19.75
CA PHE A 32 12.18 -4.53 19.82
C PHE A 32 12.95 -4.81 18.52
N GLY A 33 13.39 -3.75 17.84
CA GLY A 33 14.08 -3.86 16.55
C GLY A 33 13.17 -3.87 15.32
N GLU A 34 11.86 -3.68 15.46
CA GLU A 34 10.95 -3.36 14.35
C GLU A 34 10.82 -1.84 14.21
N GLY A 35 10.53 -1.33 13.01
CA GLY A 35 10.24 0.10 12.84
C GLY A 35 10.94 0.73 11.65
N LEU A 36 11.06 2.06 11.71
CA LEU A 36 11.92 2.79 10.80
C LEU A 36 13.38 2.36 10.99
N CYS A 37 14.08 2.15 9.88
CA CYS A 37 15.52 2.02 9.90
C CYS A 37 16.13 3.33 10.40
N THR A 38 16.76 3.28 11.57
CA THR A 38 17.39 4.45 12.21
C THR A 38 18.62 4.93 11.44
N ASP A 39 19.30 4.03 10.74
CA ASP A 39 20.52 4.36 9.99
C ASP A 39 20.25 5.20 8.73
N CYS A 40 19.03 5.15 8.20
CA CYS A 40 18.58 5.99 7.10
C CYS A 40 17.33 6.82 7.44
N LEU A 41 16.91 6.84 8.69
CA LEU A 41 15.70 7.54 9.18
C LEU A 41 14.43 7.23 8.36
N GLY A 42 14.30 6.00 7.87
CA GLY A 42 13.18 5.61 7.02
C GLY A 42 13.30 5.94 5.54
N VAL A 43 14.39 6.58 5.11
CA VAL A 43 14.55 7.03 3.72
C VAL A 43 14.91 5.88 2.78
N GLY A 44 15.54 4.83 3.29
CA GLY A 44 16.00 3.67 2.51
C GLY A 44 17.33 3.87 1.81
N TYR A 45 17.86 5.09 1.73
CA TYR A 45 19.10 5.41 1.02
C TYR A 45 20.06 6.24 1.88
N GLN A 46 21.35 6.03 1.66
CA GLN A 46 22.45 6.83 2.19
C GLN A 46 23.03 7.74 1.09
N ASN A 47 23.76 8.78 1.48
CA ASN A 47 24.35 9.79 0.58
C ASN A 47 23.31 10.57 -0.26
N LEU A 48 22.37 11.23 0.42
CA LEU A 48 21.34 12.08 -0.21
C LEU A 48 21.89 13.30 -0.98
N SER A 49 23.18 13.60 -0.81
CA SER A 49 23.84 14.81 -1.32
C SER A 49 24.61 14.60 -2.64
N ILE A 50 24.60 13.40 -3.22
CA ILE A 50 25.41 13.00 -4.39
C ILE A 50 24.48 12.37 -5.45
N PRO A 51 24.72 12.51 -6.77
CA PRO A 51 23.82 11.98 -7.81
C PRO A 51 23.59 10.45 -7.75
N ARG A 52 24.41 9.70 -6.99
CA ARG A 52 24.22 8.28 -6.74
C ARG A 52 23.72 8.06 -5.31
N LYS A 53 22.41 7.84 -5.19
CA LYS A 53 21.80 7.28 -3.98
C LYS A 53 22.30 5.85 -3.81
N VAL A 54 22.84 5.53 -2.64
CA VAL A 54 23.25 4.17 -2.29
C VAL A 54 22.17 3.59 -1.40
N GLU A 55 21.69 2.39 -1.70
CA GLU A 55 20.72 1.71 -0.83
C GLU A 55 21.33 1.50 0.56
N CYS A 56 20.54 1.77 1.60
CA CYS A 56 20.98 1.58 2.97
C CYS A 56 21.24 0.08 3.19
N PRO A 57 22.45 -0.34 3.64
CA PRO A 57 22.79 -1.76 3.76
C PRO A 57 22.04 -2.48 4.89
N HIS A 58 21.40 -1.73 5.80
CA HIS A 58 20.66 -2.30 6.93
C HIS A 58 19.19 -2.59 6.60
N CYS A 59 18.58 -1.81 5.72
CA CYS A 59 17.19 -2.00 5.29
C CYS A 59 17.04 -2.28 3.79
N PHE A 60 18.15 -2.40 3.06
CA PHE A 60 18.21 -2.71 1.63
C PHE A 60 17.24 -1.88 0.77
N GLY A 61 17.22 -0.56 0.98
CA GLY A 61 16.34 0.34 0.22
C GLY A 61 14.91 0.49 0.78
N VAL A 62 14.49 -0.36 1.72
CA VAL A 62 13.10 -0.40 2.22
C VAL A 62 12.81 0.73 3.21
N GLY A 63 13.80 1.15 4.01
CA GLY A 63 13.62 2.14 5.07
C GLY A 63 12.96 1.59 6.35
N LEU A 64 12.60 0.31 6.37
CA LEU A 64 12.02 -0.37 7.53
C LEU A 64 12.90 -1.56 7.95
N ILE A 65 12.93 -1.86 9.23
CA ILE A 65 13.59 -3.05 9.80
C ILE A 65 12.50 -3.95 10.37
N ASN A 66 12.64 -5.26 10.12
CA ASN A 66 11.74 -6.32 10.60
C ASN A 66 10.25 -6.03 10.31
N ALA A 67 9.97 -5.56 9.10
CA ALA A 67 8.61 -5.19 8.73
C ALA A 67 7.73 -6.41 8.47
N GLU A 68 6.52 -6.42 9.04
CA GLU A 68 5.55 -7.48 8.77
C GLU A 68 4.85 -7.23 7.44
N ARG A 69 4.82 -8.25 6.59
CA ARG A 69 4.16 -8.17 5.29
C ARG A 69 2.67 -7.86 5.46
N CYS A 70 2.17 -6.86 4.75
CA CYS A 70 0.77 -6.49 4.80
C CYS A 70 -0.11 -7.66 4.32
N VAL A 71 -0.92 -8.20 5.21
CA VAL A 71 -1.80 -9.34 4.92
C VAL A 71 -2.85 -9.05 3.85
N LEU A 72 -3.23 -7.77 3.68
CA LEU A 72 -4.26 -7.35 2.73
C LEU A 72 -3.75 -7.39 1.29
N CYS A 73 -2.57 -6.81 1.03
CA CYS A 73 -1.97 -6.80 -0.30
C CYS A 73 -0.89 -7.88 -0.49
N LYS A 74 -0.63 -8.71 0.52
CA LYS A 74 0.38 -9.77 0.54
C LYS A 74 1.77 -9.25 0.14
N GLY A 75 2.15 -8.06 0.57
CA GLY A 75 3.47 -7.48 0.25
C GLY A 75 3.56 -6.72 -1.08
N THR A 76 2.50 -6.72 -1.89
CA THR A 76 2.56 -6.09 -3.22
C THR A 76 2.34 -4.57 -3.20
N GLY A 77 1.83 -4.03 -2.08
CA GLY A 77 1.39 -2.63 -1.97
C GLY A 77 0.12 -2.32 -2.78
N LYS A 78 -0.43 -3.27 -3.53
CA LYS A 78 -1.58 -3.06 -4.41
C LYS A 78 -2.66 -4.10 -4.14
N ILE A 79 -3.92 -3.71 -4.28
CA ILE A 79 -5.07 -4.62 -4.26
C ILE A 79 -5.78 -4.50 -5.60
N LEU A 80 -6.22 -5.62 -6.16
CA LEU A 80 -7.07 -5.61 -7.34
C LEU A 80 -8.50 -5.33 -6.89
N ILE A 81 -9.11 -4.32 -7.50
CA ILE A 81 -10.52 -4.02 -7.29
C ILE A 81 -11.26 -4.42 -8.56
N TYR A 82 -12.30 -5.23 -8.39
CA TYR A 82 -13.27 -5.47 -9.45
C TYR A 82 -14.25 -4.29 -9.48
N ARG A 83 -14.30 -3.55 -10.59
CA ARG A 83 -15.30 -2.50 -10.78
C ARG A 83 -16.39 -3.07 -11.68
N ASP A 84 -17.56 -3.34 -11.12
CA ASP A 84 -18.71 -3.77 -11.91
C ASP A 84 -19.39 -2.56 -12.54
N ASP A 85 -19.11 -2.32 -13.83
CA ASP A 85 -19.71 -1.23 -14.61
C ASP A 85 -21.24 -1.40 -14.83
N SER A 86 -21.87 -2.50 -14.37
CA SER A 86 -23.34 -2.66 -14.41
C SER A 86 -24.08 -1.99 -13.25
N VAL A 87 -23.36 -1.49 -12.23
CA VAL A 87 -23.95 -0.74 -11.11
C VAL A 87 -23.86 0.75 -11.41
N ALA A 88 -24.98 1.34 -11.86
CA ALA A 88 -25.11 2.78 -12.06
C ALA A 88 -24.70 3.55 -10.78
N GLU A 89 -24.07 4.72 -10.95
CA GLU A 89 -23.48 5.54 -9.87
C GLU A 89 -24.49 6.03 -8.80
N ASP A 90 -25.77 5.71 -8.97
CA ASP A 90 -26.90 6.28 -8.23
C ASP A 90 -27.25 5.49 -6.95
N GLU A 91 -26.90 4.20 -6.84
CA GLU A 91 -27.28 3.37 -5.68
C GLU A 91 -26.29 3.44 -4.50
N PHE A 92 -25.05 3.88 -4.72
CA PHE A 92 -24.04 3.96 -3.65
C PHE A 92 -24.35 5.05 -2.59
N ARG A 93 -25.16 6.04 -2.93
CA ARG A 93 -25.49 7.17 -2.04
C ARG A 93 -26.54 6.82 -0.98
N GLU A 94 -27.36 5.81 -1.23
CA GLU A 94 -28.41 5.33 -0.31
C GLU A 94 -27.80 4.51 0.85
N ILE A 95 -26.84 3.63 0.55
CA ILE A 95 -26.20 2.73 1.53
C ILE A 95 -25.40 3.52 2.59
N PHE A 96 -24.74 4.62 2.20
CA PHE A 96 -24.03 5.50 3.14
C PHE A 96 -24.96 6.37 4.02
N ARG A 97 -26.21 6.61 3.62
CA ARG A 97 -27.20 7.31 4.45
C ARG A 97 -27.78 6.40 5.52
N LEU A 98 -28.10 5.15 5.19
CA LEU A 98 -28.73 4.21 6.11
C LEU A 98 -27.78 3.74 7.22
N SER A 99 -26.48 3.64 6.93
CA SER A 99 -25.45 3.31 7.94
C SER A 99 -25.16 4.43 8.95
N LYS A 100 -25.73 5.64 8.78
CA LYS A 100 -25.63 6.76 9.72
C LYS A 100 -26.89 6.98 10.58
N GLN A 101 -27.95 6.18 10.41
CA GLN A 101 -29.19 6.36 11.17
C GLN A 101 -29.35 5.42 12.38
N GLU A 102 -28.44 4.47 12.59
CA GLU A 102 -28.42 3.66 13.83
C GLU A 102 -27.44 4.25 14.87
N LYS A 103 -27.68 5.50 15.25
CA LYS A 103 -27.18 6.03 16.52
C LYS A 103 -28.15 7.02 17.15
#